data_AF-A0A2C6BV61-F1
#
_entry.id   AF-A0A2C6BV61-F1
#
_cell.length_a   1.000
_cell.length_b   1.000
_cell.length_c   1.000
_cell.angle_alpha   90.00
_cell.angle_beta   90.00
_cell.angle_gamma   90.00
#
_symmetry.space_group_name_H-M   'P 1'
#
loop_
_entity.id
_entity.type
_entity.pdbx_description
1 polymer ?
#
loop_
_entity_poly.entity_id
_entity_poly.type
_entity_poly.pdbx_seq_one_letter_code
_entity_poly.pdbx_strand_id
1 'polypeptide(L)'
;MPMTSTEMIKLLLKNGFKQIPGGKGSHKKFFQESTGKFTVVPDHKQELGKGLEYKILKQARLILALLALQLKELKTVNKIM
;
A
#
# COMPACT_ATOMS: atom_id res chain seq x y z
N MET A 1 5.94 13.68 -1.92
CA MET A 1 6.95 12.95 -1.15
C MET A 1 6.57 11.49 -1.20
N PRO A 2 7.50 10.58 -1.46
CA PRO A 2 7.20 9.16 -1.40
C PRO A 2 6.94 8.73 0.05
N MET A 3 6.16 7.66 0.23
CA MET A 3 5.84 7.17 1.58
C MET A 3 7.01 6.41 2.21
N THR A 4 7.08 6.42 3.53
CA THR A 4 8.00 5.60 4.31
C THR A 4 7.61 4.12 4.28
N SER A 5 8.55 3.23 4.57
CA SER A 5 8.27 1.78 4.71
C SER A 5 7.17 1.52 5.74
N THR A 6 7.16 2.27 6.84
CA THR A 6 6.15 2.17 7.91
C THR A 6 4.75 2.54 7.40
N GLU A 7 4.63 3.60 6.62
CA GLU A 7 3.36 4.02 6.02
C GLU A 7 2.85 3.00 5.01
N MET A 8 3.74 2.46 4.17
CA MET A 8 3.39 1.40 3.23
C MET A 8 2.87 0.15 3.95
N ILE A 9 3.54 -0.28 5.02
CA ILE A 9 3.10 -1.43 5.82
C ILE A 9 1.71 -1.17 6.42
N LYS A 10 1.49 0.00 7.02
CA LYS A 10 0.19 0.38 7.59
C LYS A 10 -0.90 0.40 6.52
N LEU A 11 -0.60 0.93 5.33
CA LEU A 11 -1.54 0.97 4.20
C LEU A 11 -1.94 -0.44 3.76
N LEU A 12 -0.97 -1.35 3.62
CA LEU A 12 -1.25 -2.74 3.25
C LEU A 12 -2.12 -3.43 4.30
N LEU A 13 -1.78 -3.31 5.59
CA LEU A 13 -2.57 -3.90 6.69
C LEU A 13 -4.00 -3.37 6.70
N LYS A 14 -4.20 -2.06 6.54
CA LYS A 14 -5.52 -1.43 6.46
C LYS A 14 -6.35 -1.95 5.28
N ASN A 15 -5.69 -2.33 4.19
CA ASN A 15 -6.35 -2.88 3.01
C ASN A 15 -6.45 -4.41 3.03
N GLY A 16 -6.26 -5.07 4.17
CA GLY A 16 -6.52 -6.50 4.34
C GLY A 16 -5.36 -7.41 3.91
N PHE A 17 -4.16 -6.88 3.76
CA PHE A 17 -2.96 -7.71 3.69
C PHE A 17 -2.55 -8.16 5.09
N LYS A 18 -2.00 -9.37 5.19
CA LYS A 18 -1.35 -9.90 6.39
C LYS A 18 0.13 -10.09 6.12
N GLN A 19 0.96 -9.79 7.12
CA GLN A 19 2.37 -10.16 7.04
C GLN A 19 2.49 -11.69 7.12
N ILE A 20 3.24 -12.29 6.19
CA ILE A 20 3.51 -13.73 6.18
C ILE A 20 5.01 -14.00 6.43
N PRO A 21 5.37 -15.19 6.96
CA PRO A 21 6.77 -15.56 7.11
C PRO A 21 7.56 -15.51 5.80
N GLY A 22 8.85 -15.15 5.92
CA GLY A 22 9.80 -15.10 4.82
C GLY A 22 10.17 -13.69 4.36
N GLY A 23 11.13 -13.62 3.45
CA GLY A 23 11.85 -12.39 3.08
C GLY A 23 13.33 -12.53 3.42
N LYS A 24 14.18 -11.64 2.87
CA LYS A 24 15.62 -11.62 3.14
C LYS A 24 15.97 -10.36 3.94
N GLY A 25 16.60 -10.55 5.10
CA GLY A 25 16.94 -9.45 6.01
C GLY A 25 15.69 -8.70 6.48
N SER A 26 15.69 -7.38 6.36
CA SER A 26 14.57 -6.51 6.76
C SER A 26 13.36 -6.53 5.82
N HIS A 27 13.40 -7.28 4.71
CA HIS A 27 12.27 -7.33 3.78
C HIS A 27 11.14 -8.18 4.35
N LYS A 28 9.94 -7.60 4.45
CA LYS A 28 8.73 -8.25 4.93
C LYS A 28 7.81 -8.62 3.78
N LYS A 29 7.27 -9.83 3.79
CA LYS A 29 6.27 -10.31 2.82
C LYS A 29 4.86 -10.04 3.32
N PHE A 30 4.00 -9.59 2.41
CA PHE A 30 2.59 -9.34 2.68
C PHE A 30 1.72 -10.09 1.67
N PHE A 31 0.65 -10.72 2.14
CA PHE A 31 -0.29 -11.47 1.32
C PHE A 31 -1.73 -11.12 1.69
N GLN A 32 -2.58 -11.02 0.68
CA GLN A 32 -4.01 -10.86 0.84
C GLN A 32 -4.73 -12.10 0.30
N GLU A 33 -5.34 -12.86 1.21
CA GLU A 33 -6.04 -14.10 0.89
C GLU A 33 -7.20 -13.89 -0.09
N SER A 34 -8.02 -12.84 0.10
CA SER A 34 -9.22 -12.59 -0.71
C SER A 34 -8.94 -12.32 -2.20
N THR A 35 -7.76 -11.79 -2.53
CA THR A 35 -7.39 -11.41 -3.90
C THR A 35 -6.22 -12.23 -4.45
N GLY A 36 -5.60 -13.07 -3.61
CA GLY A 36 -4.38 -13.81 -3.92
C GLY A 36 -3.16 -12.93 -4.21
N LYS A 37 -3.16 -11.66 -3.80
CA LYS A 37 -2.08 -10.72 -4.10
C LYS A 37 -1.00 -10.75 -3.03
N PHE A 38 0.24 -10.57 -3.46
CA PHE A 38 1.39 -10.49 -2.58
C PHE A 38 2.31 -9.34 -2.96
N THR A 39 3.05 -8.85 -1.98
CA THR A 39 4.11 -7.86 -2.17
C THR A 39 5.20 -8.01 -1.12
N VAL A 40 6.34 -7.36 -1.35
CA VAL A 40 7.48 -7.32 -0.42
C VAL A 40 7.82 -5.86 -0.15
N VAL A 41 7.95 -5.50 1.13
CA VAL A 41 8.31 -4.16 1.56
C VAL A 41 9.63 -4.22 2.32
N PRO A 42 10.64 -3.40 1.98
CA PRO A 42 11.82 -3.28 2.82
C PRO A 42 11.48 -2.51 4.09
N ASP A 43 11.75 -3.08 5.27
CA ASP A 43 11.45 -2.42 6.55
C ASP A 43 12.70 -1.74 7.14
N HIS A 44 13.15 -0.67 6.49
CA HIS A 44 14.28 0.16 6.96
C HIS A 44 13.86 1.47 7.62
N LYS A 45 12.55 1.71 7.81
CA LYS A 45 11.96 2.90 8.45
C LYS A 45 12.32 4.24 7.78
N GLN A 46 12.69 4.22 6.50
CA GLN A 46 12.96 5.44 5.72
C GLN A 46 11.98 5.51 4.53
N GLU A 47 12.05 6.61 3.78
CA GLU A 47 11.31 6.79 2.54
C GLU A 47 11.60 5.69 1.52
N LEU A 48 10.56 5.23 0.82
CA LEU A 48 10.70 4.36 -0.32
C LEU A 48 11.12 5.18 -1.55
N GLY A 49 11.92 4.60 -2.44
CA GLY A 49 12.11 5.19 -3.76
C GLY A 49 10.78 5.24 -4.52
N LYS A 50 10.50 6.32 -5.27
CA LYS A 50 9.23 6.51 -6.01
C LYS A 50 8.84 5.31 -6.88
N GLY A 51 9.80 4.70 -7.57
CA GLY A 51 9.55 3.52 -8.40
C GLY A 51 9.20 2.27 -7.60
N LEU A 52 9.80 2.12 -6.41
CA LEU A 52 9.52 1.00 -5.51
C LEU A 52 8.14 1.14 -4.87
N GLU A 53 7.79 2.33 -4.40
CA GLU A 53 6.45 2.65 -3.92
C GLU A 53 5.40 2.32 -4.98
N TYR A 54 5.58 2.84 -6.20
CA TYR A 54 4.68 2.58 -7.33
C TYR A 54 4.53 1.07 -7.61
N LYS A 55 5.65 0.34 -7.61
CA LYS A 55 5.65 -1.12 -7.84
C LYS A 55 4.84 -1.86 -6.78
N ILE A 56 5.03 -1.52 -5.50
CA ILE A 56 4.30 -2.14 -4.39
C ILE A 56 2.79 -1.84 -4.50
N LEU A 57 2.42 -0.58 -4.74
CA LEU A 57 1.02 -0.18 -4.89
C LEU A 57 0.37 -0.86 -6.11
N LYS A 58 1.10 -1.04 -7.21
CA LYS A 58 0.63 -1.77 -8.40
C LYS A 58 0.39 -3.25 -8.08
N GLN A 59 1.34 -3.91 -7.42
CA GLN A 59 1.22 -5.32 -7.01
C GLN A 59 0.05 -5.53 -6.06
N ALA A 60 -0.17 -4.59 -5.13
CA ALA A 60 -1.29 -4.59 -4.20
C ALA A 60 -2.63 -4.13 -4.80
N ARG A 61 -2.64 -3.73 -6.09
CA ARG A 61 -3.80 -3.11 -6.79
C ARG A 61 -4.37 -1.87 -6.09
N LEU A 62 -3.55 -1.15 -5.32
CA LEU A 62 -3.95 0.03 -4.57
C LEU A 62 -3.79 1.35 -5.35
N ILE A 63 -3.11 1.33 -6.51
CA ILE A 63 -2.98 2.51 -7.40
C ILE A 63 -4.34 3.10 -7.75
N LEU A 64 -5.29 2.27 -8.17
CA LEU A 64 -6.62 2.72 -8.60
C LEU A 64 -7.55 3.00 -7.41
N ALA A 65 -7.36 2.29 -6.29
CA ALA A 65 -8.19 2.43 -5.11
C ALA A 65 -8.00 3.80 -4.41
N LEU A 66 -6.76 4.31 -4.39
CA LEU A 66 -6.46 5.62 -3.82
C LEU A 66 -7.09 6.77 -4.62
N LEU A 67 -7.00 6.73 -5.95
CA LEU A 67 -7.69 7.66 -6.85
C LEU A 67 -9.21 7.62 -6.66
N ALA A 68 -9.78 6.42 -6.55
CA ALA A 68 -11.22 6.25 -6.36
C ALA A 68 -11.71 6.81 -5.01
N LEU A 69 -10.92 6.68 -3.94
CA LEU A 69 -11.24 7.27 -2.64
C LEU A 69 -11.19 8.80 -2.68
N GLN A 70 -10.12 9.39 -3.24
CA GLN A 70 -10.02 10.85 -3.39
C GLN A 70 -11.18 11.42 -4.22
N LEU A 71 -11.57 10.75 -5.30
CA LEU A 71 -12.71 11.16 -6.12
C LEU A 71 -14.06 11.01 -5.38
N LYS A 72 -14.22 10.02 -4.50
CA LYS A 72 -15.42 9.87 -3.66
C LYS A 72 -15.52 10.99 -2.63
N GLU A 73 -14.44 11.31 -1.94
CA GLU A 73 -14.40 12.43 -0.98
C GLU A 73 -14.74 13.76 -1.67
N LEU A 74 -14.12 14.05 -2.82
CA LEU A 74 -14.40 15.25 -3.63
C LEU A 74 -15.87 15.36 -4.05
N LYS A 75 -16.49 14.26 -4.49
CA LYS A 75 -17.92 14.24 -4.87
C LYS A 75 -18.85 14.44 -3.68
N THR A 76 -18.49 13.92 -2.51
CA THR A 76 -19.28 14.08 -1.29
C THR A 76 -19.25 15.53 -0.81
N VAL A 77 -18.07 16.17 -0.76
CA VAL A 77 -17.95 17.59 -0.38
C VAL A 77 -18.74 18.49 -1.31
N ASN A 78 -18.61 18.32 -2.63
CA ASN A 78 -19.33 19.12 -3.63
C ASN A 78 -20.86 18.88 -3.66
N LYS A 79 -21.35 17.83 -3.01
CA LYS A 79 -22.79 17.56 -2.85
C LYS A 79 -23.35 18.19 -1.59
N ILE A 80 -22.51 18.48 -0.60
CA ILE A 80 -22.88 19.07 0.68
C ILE A 80 -22.77 20.61 0.63
N MET A 81 -21.90 21.14 -0.24
CA MET A 81 -21.87 22.56 -0.64
C MET A 81 -22.94 22.86 -1.68
#